data_AF-A0A8J4TCQ7-F1
#
_entry.id   AF-A0A8J4TCQ7-F1
#
_cell.length_a   1.000
_cell.length_b   1.000
_cell.length_c   1.000
_cell.angle_alpha   90.00
_cell.angle_beta   90.00
_cell.angle_gamma   90.00
#
_symmetry.space_group_name_H-M   'P 1'
#
loop_
_entity.id
_entity.type
_entity.pdbx_description
1 polymer ?
#
loop_
_entity_poly.entity_id
_entity_poly.type
_entity_poly.pdbx_seq_one_letter_code
_entity_poly.pdbx_strand_id
1 'polypeptide(L)'
;MADAVLRRIRRRCTAIERAYHQGSAGQREVHTIDISIANLRRVADSLSAEAMQDLVQSLTDLRSVITAASNASCPSFHAAYLLHSGRRGRPALDITRQQIELLLTQGFTVRAMARMLGCSSSYLHKKMKSFQISVRNRFTTISDANLEEHIRRLHNQFPRSGSEMMRAYLYAEGVVVPRRRVRETLNRIDPAAAALRWSQAVARRTYYVPFPNSLWHIDGHMRLIR
;
A
#
# COMPACT_ATOMS: atom_id res chain seq x y z
N MET A 1 17.15 -7.52 -40.27
CA MET A 1 17.13 -6.67 -39.05
C MET A 1 15.70 -6.24 -38.69
N ALA A 2 14.91 -5.77 -39.66
CA ALA A 2 13.51 -5.37 -39.47
C ALA A 2 12.61 -6.44 -38.82
N ASP A 3 12.68 -7.68 -39.28
CA ASP A 3 11.86 -8.77 -38.74
C ASP A 3 12.07 -9.02 -37.23
N ALA A 4 13.30 -8.88 -36.74
CA ALA A 4 13.61 -9.00 -35.30
C ALA A 4 12.99 -7.85 -34.48
N VAL A 5 12.97 -6.64 -35.03
CA VAL A 5 12.33 -5.47 -34.41
C VAL A 5 10.82 -5.66 -34.36
N LEU A 6 10.19 -6.05 -35.48
CA LEU A 6 8.75 -6.30 -35.57
C LEU A 6 8.30 -7.42 -34.61
N ARG A 7 9.03 -8.53 -34.52
CA ARG A 7 8.76 -9.59 -33.53
C ARG A 7 8.84 -9.08 -32.09
N ARG A 8 9.77 -8.17 -31.79
CA ARG A 8 9.89 -7.58 -30.45
C ARG A 8 8.76 -6.61 -30.14
N ILE A 9 8.34 -5.80 -31.12
CA ILE A 9 7.18 -4.90 -31.00
C ILE A 9 5.90 -5.72 -30.77
N ARG A 10 5.68 -6.79 -31.55
CA ARG A 10 4.53 -7.68 -31.36
C ARG A 10 4.46 -8.29 -29.96
N ARG A 11 5.58 -8.79 -29.44
CA ARG A 11 5.67 -9.31 -28.05
C ARG A 11 5.36 -8.24 -26.99
N ARG A 12 5.71 -6.98 -27.25
CA ARG A 12 5.37 -5.87 -26.36
C ARG A 12 3.89 -5.56 -26.42
N CYS A 13 3.29 -5.55 -27.60
CA CYS A 13 1.86 -5.32 -27.77
C CYS A 13 1.02 -6.38 -27.04
N THR A 14 1.38 -7.66 -27.12
CA THR A 14 0.68 -8.71 -26.37
C THR A 14 0.85 -8.59 -24.85
N ALA A 15 2.01 -8.11 -24.37
CA ALA A 15 2.19 -7.83 -22.95
C ALA A 15 1.35 -6.63 -22.48
N ILE A 16 1.24 -5.60 -23.32
CA ILE A 16 0.42 -4.42 -23.08
C ILE A 16 -1.07 -4.78 -23.03
N GLU A 17 -1.54 -5.59 -23.97
CA GLU A 17 -2.91 -6.09 -24.02
C GLU A 17 -3.28 -6.86 -22.73
N ARG A 18 -2.39 -7.75 -22.26
CA ARG A 18 -2.57 -8.43 -20.97
C ARG A 18 -2.66 -7.46 -19.80
N ALA A 19 -1.77 -6.46 -19.77
CA ALA A 19 -1.78 -5.45 -18.71
C ALA A 19 -3.08 -4.63 -18.72
N TYR A 20 -3.60 -4.32 -19.90
CA TYR A 20 -4.85 -3.59 -20.09
C TYR A 20 -6.05 -4.39 -19.56
N HIS A 21 -6.18 -5.67 -19.93
CA HIS A 21 -7.24 -6.53 -19.40
C HIS A 21 -7.15 -6.76 -17.89
N GLN A 22 -5.96 -6.71 -17.32
CA GLN A 22 -5.74 -6.81 -15.87
C GLN A 22 -5.96 -5.49 -15.12
N GLY A 23 -6.34 -4.40 -15.82
CA GLY A 23 -6.51 -3.08 -15.22
C GLY A 23 -5.21 -2.50 -14.66
N SER A 24 -4.07 -2.96 -15.14
CA SER A 24 -2.73 -2.56 -14.67
C SER A 24 -1.94 -1.75 -15.71
N ALA A 25 -2.51 -1.54 -16.89
CA ALA A 25 -1.91 -0.72 -17.93
C ALA A 25 -1.86 0.75 -17.52
N GLY A 26 -0.70 1.38 -17.72
CA GLY A 26 -0.52 2.79 -17.43
C GLY A 26 0.74 3.34 -18.08
N GLN A 27 1.49 4.16 -17.35
CA GLN A 27 2.66 4.87 -17.86
C GLN A 27 3.78 3.95 -18.40
N ARG A 28 3.89 2.71 -17.88
CA ARG A 28 4.87 1.73 -18.37
C ARG A 28 4.56 1.29 -19.80
N GLU A 29 3.31 0.95 -20.06
CA GLU A 29 2.84 0.50 -21.37
C GLU A 29 2.97 1.65 -22.36
N VAL A 30 2.59 2.88 -21.97
CA VAL A 30 2.82 4.12 -22.74
C VAL A 30 4.30 4.29 -23.11
N HIS A 31 5.21 4.21 -22.14
CA HIS A 31 6.64 4.32 -22.41
C HIS A 31 7.17 3.19 -23.32
N THR A 32 6.64 1.98 -23.14
CA THR A 32 6.99 0.82 -23.98
C THR A 32 6.55 1.02 -25.42
N ILE A 33 5.39 1.68 -25.63
CA ILE A 33 4.89 2.07 -26.96
C ILE A 33 5.80 3.13 -27.57
N ASP A 34 6.17 4.17 -26.83
CA ASP A 34 7.07 5.22 -27.31
C ASP A 34 8.42 4.65 -27.76
N ILE A 35 9.01 3.74 -26.98
CA ILE A 35 10.24 3.02 -27.37
C ILE A 35 9.99 2.17 -28.63
N SER A 36 8.80 1.57 -28.76
CA SER A 36 8.46 0.72 -29.90
C SER A 36 8.32 1.56 -31.18
N ILE A 37 7.69 2.73 -31.12
CA ILE A 37 7.61 3.71 -32.22
C ILE A 37 9.02 4.18 -32.61
N ALA A 38 9.86 4.53 -31.62
CA ALA A 38 11.23 4.97 -31.87
C ALA A 38 12.08 3.89 -32.56
N ASN A 39 11.90 2.61 -32.19
CA ASN A 39 12.62 1.51 -32.84
C ASN A 39 12.03 1.15 -34.21
N LEU A 40 10.72 1.28 -34.40
CA LEU A 40 10.07 1.06 -35.70
C LEU A 40 10.62 2.04 -36.75
N ARG A 41 10.77 3.33 -36.37
CA ARG A 41 11.37 4.36 -37.24
C ARG A 41 12.82 4.07 -37.66
N ARG A 42 13.58 3.29 -36.89
CA ARG A 42 14.97 2.91 -37.23
C ARG A 42 15.07 1.87 -38.34
N VAL A 43 13.96 1.24 -38.70
CA VAL A 43 13.88 0.24 -39.77
C VAL A 43 12.93 0.68 -40.90
N ALA A 44 12.76 2.00 -41.04
CA ALA A 44 11.94 2.62 -42.08
C ALA A 44 12.33 2.19 -43.49
N ASP A 45 13.63 2.13 -43.79
CA ASP A 45 14.13 1.79 -45.12
C ASP A 45 13.87 0.32 -45.52
N SER A 46 13.43 -0.52 -44.58
CA SER A 46 13.14 -1.94 -44.80
C SER A 46 11.65 -2.25 -44.96
N LEU A 47 10.78 -1.24 -44.95
CA LEU A 47 9.32 -1.36 -44.97
C LEU A 47 8.74 -0.43 -46.05
N SER A 48 7.55 -0.74 -46.57
CA SER A 48 6.83 0.20 -47.42
C SER A 48 6.39 1.43 -46.61
N ALA A 49 6.31 2.58 -47.27
CA ALA A 49 5.89 3.83 -46.63
C ALA A 49 4.49 3.69 -45.99
N GLU A 50 3.55 3.06 -46.70
CA GLU A 50 2.20 2.77 -46.22
C GLU A 50 2.20 1.90 -44.95
N ALA A 51 2.94 0.77 -44.96
CA ALA A 51 3.00 -0.12 -43.81
C ALA A 51 3.66 0.53 -42.59
N MET A 52 4.65 1.39 -42.80
CA MET A 52 5.26 2.17 -41.72
C MET A 52 4.25 3.13 -41.09
N GLN A 53 3.48 3.83 -41.93
CA GLN A 53 2.51 4.82 -41.49
C GLN A 53 1.37 4.16 -40.69
N ASP A 54 0.84 3.03 -41.17
CA ASP A 54 -0.20 2.24 -40.49
C ASP A 54 0.27 1.71 -39.13
N LEU A 55 1.50 1.19 -39.05
CA LEU A 55 2.05 0.66 -37.80
C LEU A 55 2.30 1.77 -36.77
N VAL A 56 2.81 2.93 -37.22
CA VAL A 56 2.98 4.09 -36.33
C VAL A 56 1.61 4.56 -35.84
N GLN A 57 0.62 4.69 -36.72
CA GLN A 57 -0.72 5.14 -36.34
C GLN A 57 -1.35 4.18 -35.32
N SER A 58 -1.31 2.88 -35.59
CA SER A 58 -1.84 1.85 -34.68
C SER A 58 -1.21 1.90 -33.28
N LEU A 59 0.12 2.10 -33.20
CA LEU A 59 0.81 2.27 -31.92
C LEU A 59 0.42 3.57 -31.22
N THR A 60 0.17 4.63 -31.98
CA THR A 60 -0.23 5.95 -31.45
C THR A 60 -1.67 5.90 -30.90
N ASP A 61 -2.57 5.20 -31.59
CA ASP A 61 -3.94 4.97 -31.14
C ASP A 61 -3.96 4.14 -29.86
N LEU A 62 -3.16 3.07 -29.80
CA LEU A 62 -3.00 2.22 -28.62
C LEU A 62 -2.47 3.02 -27.41
N ARG A 63 -1.55 3.98 -27.65
CA ARG A 63 -1.09 4.92 -26.61
C ARG A 63 -2.24 5.78 -26.08
N SER A 64 -3.14 6.26 -26.95
CA SER A 64 -4.26 7.10 -26.55
C SER A 64 -5.26 6.35 -25.65
N VAL A 65 -5.58 5.10 -26.00
CA VAL A 65 -6.47 4.22 -25.23
C VAL A 65 -5.94 3.97 -23.82
N ILE A 66 -4.65 3.66 -23.69
CA ILE A 66 -4.05 3.38 -22.38
C ILE A 66 -3.96 4.65 -21.52
N THR A 67 -3.67 5.79 -22.14
CA THR A 67 -3.62 7.06 -21.43
C THR A 67 -5.00 7.43 -20.87
N ALA A 68 -6.06 7.22 -21.65
CA ALA A 68 -7.44 7.42 -21.20
C ALA A 68 -7.82 6.47 -20.05
N ALA A 69 -7.46 5.18 -20.15
CA ALA A 69 -7.72 4.19 -19.09
C ALA A 69 -6.96 4.50 -17.79
N SER A 70 -5.72 5.00 -17.89
CA SER A 70 -4.92 5.39 -16.73
C SER A 70 -5.52 6.58 -15.96
N ASN A 71 -6.20 7.50 -16.65
CA ASN A 71 -6.83 8.67 -16.03
C ASN A 71 -8.17 8.34 -15.35
N ALA A 72 -8.82 7.24 -15.73
CA ALA A 72 -10.08 6.79 -15.14
C ALA A 72 -9.89 5.94 -13.86
N SER A 73 -8.64 5.64 -13.46
CA SER A 73 -8.38 4.64 -12.43
C SER A 73 -8.53 5.15 -11.00
N CYS A 74 -9.36 4.45 -10.23
CA CYS A 74 -9.39 4.43 -8.76
C CYS A 74 -7.97 4.18 -8.21
N PRO A 75 -7.62 4.62 -6.98
CA PRO A 75 -6.31 4.35 -6.38
C PRO A 75 -6.14 2.85 -6.06
N SER A 76 -5.76 2.09 -7.08
CA SER A 76 -5.48 0.66 -7.06
C SER A 76 -4.03 0.41 -6.62
N PHE A 77 -3.84 -0.62 -5.80
CA PHE A 77 -2.53 -1.03 -5.33
C PHE A 77 -1.79 -1.82 -6.42
N HIS A 78 -1.01 -1.13 -7.26
CA HIS A 78 -0.11 -1.78 -8.20
C HIS A 78 1.28 -2.01 -7.58
N ALA A 79 1.93 -3.13 -7.90
CA ALA A 79 3.30 -3.38 -7.48
C ALA A 79 4.24 -2.30 -8.05
N ALA A 80 5.15 -1.77 -7.21
CA ALA A 80 6.12 -0.78 -7.62
C ALA A 80 7.03 -1.35 -8.72
N TYR A 81 7.13 -0.68 -9.87
CA TYR A 81 7.92 -1.14 -11.02
C TYR A 81 9.17 -0.27 -11.23
N LEU A 82 10.11 -0.72 -12.06
CA LEU A 82 11.37 -0.02 -12.32
C LEU A 82 11.23 1.00 -13.47
N LEU A 83 11.54 2.26 -13.19
CA LEU A 83 11.70 3.35 -14.14
C LEU A 83 13.04 3.24 -14.87
N HIS A 84 12.97 2.98 -16.17
CA HIS A 84 14.13 2.89 -17.04
C HIS A 84 14.37 4.23 -17.72
N SER A 85 15.25 5.06 -17.16
CA SER A 85 15.57 6.39 -17.69
C SER A 85 16.51 6.39 -18.90
N GLY A 86 17.05 5.22 -19.27
CA GLY A 86 18.09 5.08 -20.31
C GLY A 86 19.47 5.61 -19.90
N ARG A 87 19.62 6.15 -18.68
CA ARG A 87 20.88 6.64 -18.13
C ARG A 87 21.62 5.52 -17.39
N ARG A 88 22.95 5.64 -17.26
CA ARG A 88 23.76 4.71 -16.47
C ARG A 88 23.34 4.73 -14.99
N GLY A 89 23.24 3.56 -14.36
CA GLY A 89 22.91 3.39 -12.94
C GLY A 89 21.74 2.43 -12.69
N ARG A 90 21.43 2.18 -11.41
CA ARG A 90 20.30 1.33 -11.00
C ARG A 90 18.96 2.02 -11.33
N PRO A 91 18.04 1.37 -12.06
CA PRO A 91 16.70 1.91 -12.31
C PRO A 91 15.96 2.27 -11.01
N ALA A 92 15.28 3.42 -11.00
CA ALA A 92 14.52 3.86 -9.83
C ALA A 92 13.19 3.10 -9.72
N LEU A 93 12.64 2.93 -8.52
CA LEU A 93 11.28 2.41 -8.37
C LEU A 93 10.26 3.53 -8.60
N ASP A 94 9.22 3.24 -9.38
CA ASP A 94 8.03 4.06 -9.48
C ASP A 94 7.12 3.76 -8.28
N ILE A 95 7.19 4.66 -7.30
CA ILE A 95 6.30 4.67 -6.14
C ILE A 95 5.62 6.03 -6.15
N THR A 96 4.31 6.02 -6.35
CA THR A 96 3.52 7.26 -6.42
C THR A 96 3.25 7.79 -5.01
N ARG A 97 2.93 9.08 -4.94
CA ARG A 97 2.50 9.74 -3.71
C ARG A 97 1.23 9.07 -3.15
N GLN A 98 0.26 8.79 -4.02
CA GLN A 98 -1.04 8.21 -3.66
C GLN A 98 -0.89 6.81 -3.06
N GLN A 99 0.02 5.97 -3.57
CA GLN A 99 0.28 4.64 -3.00
C GLN A 99 0.77 4.72 -1.55
N ILE A 100 1.67 5.68 -1.26
CA ILE A 100 2.20 5.88 0.09
C ILE A 100 1.10 6.41 1.01
N GLU A 101 0.31 7.38 0.56
CA GLU A 101 -0.80 7.94 1.34
C GLU A 101 -1.86 6.89 1.63
N LEU A 102 -2.26 6.08 0.65
CA LEU A 102 -3.20 4.97 0.82
C LEU A 102 -2.75 4.00 1.91
N LEU A 103 -1.50 3.54 1.83
CA LEU A 103 -0.93 2.60 2.80
C LEU A 103 -0.83 3.20 4.21
N LEU A 104 -0.54 4.49 4.31
CA LEU A 104 -0.51 5.20 5.60
C LEU A 104 -1.91 5.32 6.20
N THR A 105 -2.92 5.63 5.38
CA THR A 105 -4.32 5.70 5.80
C THR A 105 -4.83 4.33 6.26
N GLN A 106 -4.39 3.25 5.61
CA GLN A 106 -4.66 1.87 6.04
C GLN A 106 -3.91 1.47 7.32
N GLY A 107 -3.05 2.34 7.87
CA GLY A 107 -2.38 2.13 9.15
C GLY A 107 -1.11 1.28 9.08
N PHE A 108 -0.56 1.03 7.88
CA PHE A 108 0.68 0.28 7.76
C PHE A 108 1.89 1.05 8.28
N THR A 109 2.82 0.33 8.91
CA THR A 109 4.11 0.90 9.30
C THR A 109 5.01 1.07 8.08
N VAL A 110 5.92 2.06 8.10
CA VAL A 110 6.87 2.28 7.00
C VAL A 110 7.65 1.01 6.64
N ARG A 111 8.00 0.17 7.63
CA ARG A 111 8.67 -1.12 7.39
C ARG A 111 7.77 -2.13 6.68
N ALA A 112 6.48 -2.17 7.01
CA ALA A 112 5.51 -3.02 6.32
C ALA A 112 5.27 -2.51 4.88
N MET A 113 5.10 -1.20 4.72
CA MET A 113 5.00 -0.53 3.42
C MET A 113 6.19 -0.86 2.53
N ALA A 114 7.42 -0.75 3.06
CA ALA A 114 8.63 -1.05 2.31
C ALA A 114 8.66 -2.50 1.81
N ARG A 115 8.26 -3.46 2.66
CA ARG A 115 8.12 -4.88 2.26
C ARG A 115 7.06 -5.07 1.17
N MET A 116 5.89 -4.45 1.31
CA MET A 116 4.81 -4.55 0.31
C MET A 116 5.19 -3.90 -1.03
N LEU A 117 5.95 -2.81 -1.00
CA LEU A 117 6.43 -2.09 -2.18
C LEU A 117 7.75 -2.64 -2.74
N GLY A 118 8.29 -3.73 -2.17
CA GLY A 118 9.53 -4.35 -2.64
C GLY A 118 10.77 -3.45 -2.55
N CYS A 119 10.82 -2.53 -1.57
CA CYS A 119 11.93 -1.60 -1.40
C CYS A 119 12.49 -1.61 0.03
N SER A 120 13.63 -0.94 0.24
CA SER A 120 14.18 -0.77 1.59
C SER A 120 13.44 0.33 2.35
N SER A 121 13.33 0.20 3.67
CA SER A 121 12.72 1.23 4.53
C SER A 121 13.41 2.60 4.35
N SER A 122 14.73 2.62 4.20
CA SER A 122 15.51 3.84 3.96
C SER A 122 15.14 4.52 2.65
N TYR A 123 14.93 3.74 1.58
CA TYR A 123 14.46 4.28 0.30
C TYR A 123 13.06 4.90 0.47
N LEU A 124 12.15 4.19 1.14
CA LEU A 124 10.80 4.67 1.36
C LEU A 124 10.77 5.95 2.21
N HIS A 125 11.56 6.04 3.28
CA HIS A 125 11.71 7.27 4.07
C HIS A 125 12.20 8.45 3.22
N LYS A 126 13.21 8.22 2.36
CA LYS A 126 13.72 9.26 1.44
C LYS A 126 12.65 9.70 0.45
N LYS A 127 11.88 8.75 -0.09
CA LYS A 127 10.76 9.02 -1.02
C LYS A 127 9.63 9.80 -0.35
N MET A 128 9.23 9.40 0.86
CA MET A 128 8.25 10.12 1.68
C MET A 128 8.70 11.57 1.94
N LYS A 129 9.97 11.78 2.27
CA LYS A 129 10.54 13.13 2.44
C LYS A 129 10.46 13.96 1.15
N SER A 130 10.74 13.37 -0.01
CA SER A 130 10.60 14.07 -1.30
C SER A 130 9.16 14.48 -1.64
N PHE A 131 8.18 13.71 -1.16
CA PHE A 131 6.76 14.04 -1.31
C PHE A 131 6.19 14.86 -0.14
N GLN A 132 7.02 15.25 0.83
CA GLN A 132 6.60 15.96 2.04
C GLN A 132 5.54 15.21 2.86
N ILE A 133 5.52 13.88 2.77
CA ILE A 133 4.61 13.03 3.53
C ILE A 133 5.22 12.71 4.91
N SER A 134 4.49 13.03 5.97
CA SER A 134 4.84 12.64 7.33
C SER A 134 3.90 11.56 7.84
N VAL A 135 4.44 10.58 8.58
CA VAL A 135 3.64 9.58 9.30
C VAL A 135 2.71 10.24 10.33
N ARG A 136 3.02 11.47 10.76
CA ARG A 136 2.14 12.23 11.68
C ARG A 136 0.88 12.74 10.99
N ASN A 137 0.89 12.92 9.67
CA ASN A 137 -0.26 13.43 8.92
C ASN A 137 -1.45 12.46 8.91
N ARG A 138 -1.25 11.20 9.33
CA ARG A 138 -2.34 10.22 9.48
C ARG A 138 -3.24 10.47 10.69
N PHE A 139 -2.79 11.29 11.64
CA PHE A 139 -3.56 11.58 12.85
C PHE A 139 -4.42 12.82 12.64
N THR A 140 -5.64 12.76 13.13
CA THR A 140 -6.56 13.89 13.13
C THR A 140 -6.03 14.98 14.06
N THR A 141 -6.01 16.22 13.59
CA THR A 141 -5.70 17.39 14.41
C THR A 141 -6.86 17.67 15.36
N ILE A 142 -6.74 17.21 16.61
CA ILE A 142 -7.76 17.38 17.65
C ILE A 142 -7.11 17.83 18.96
N SER A 143 -7.71 18.83 19.62
CA SER A 143 -7.28 19.32 20.93
C SER A 143 -7.47 18.25 22.02
N ASP A 144 -6.72 18.33 23.12
CA ASP A 144 -6.89 17.38 24.22
C ASP A 144 -8.27 17.50 24.89
N ALA A 145 -8.83 18.72 24.96
CA ALA A 145 -10.16 18.95 25.51
C ALA A 145 -11.26 18.28 24.66
N ASN A 146 -11.26 18.49 23.34
CA ASN A 146 -12.27 17.90 22.44
C ASN A 146 -12.13 16.38 22.37
N LEU A 147 -10.89 15.86 22.45
CA LEU A 147 -10.65 14.42 22.52
C LEU A 147 -11.22 13.83 23.82
N GLU A 148 -11.03 14.52 24.93
CA GLU A 148 -11.55 14.10 26.24
C GLU A 148 -13.07 14.09 26.27
N GLU A 149 -13.73 15.11 25.72
CA GLU A 149 -15.18 15.15 25.57
C GLU A 149 -15.71 13.97 24.73
N HIS A 150 -15.08 13.70 23.57
CA HIS A 150 -15.43 12.54 22.73
C HIS A 150 -15.29 11.22 23.48
N ILE A 151 -14.17 11.04 24.18
CA ILE A 151 -13.91 9.81 24.95
C ILE A 151 -14.89 9.69 26.12
N ARG A 152 -15.25 10.78 26.81
CA ARG A 152 -16.27 10.76 27.87
C ARG A 152 -17.62 10.30 27.33
N ARG A 153 -18.06 10.84 26.19
CA ARG A 153 -19.30 10.41 25.53
C ARG A 153 -19.29 8.92 25.23
N LEU A 154 -18.23 8.43 24.58
CA LEU A 154 -18.09 7.02 24.23
C LEU A 154 -17.94 6.10 25.45
N HIS A 155 -17.24 6.55 26.50
CA HIS A 155 -17.07 5.80 27.75
C HIS A 155 -18.41 5.65 28.48
N ASN A 156 -19.24 6.69 28.49
CA ASN A 156 -20.59 6.61 29.08
C ASN A 156 -21.49 5.60 28.33
N GLN A 157 -21.34 5.47 27.01
CA GLN A 157 -22.06 4.47 26.22
C GLN A 157 -21.48 3.05 26.42
N PHE A 158 -20.16 2.92 26.53
CA PHE A 158 -19.45 1.65 26.59
C PHE A 158 -18.44 1.59 27.77
N PRO A 159 -18.91 1.55 29.03
CA PRO A 159 -18.07 1.77 30.23
C PRO A 159 -16.99 0.72 30.46
N ARG A 160 -17.16 -0.50 29.91
CA ARG A 160 -16.18 -1.58 30.03
C ARG A 160 -15.09 -1.54 28.95
N SER A 161 -15.17 -0.61 28.00
CA SER A 161 -14.24 -0.54 26.87
C SER A 161 -12.84 -0.12 27.29
N GLY A 162 -11.85 -0.91 26.87
CA GLY A 162 -10.44 -0.56 27.02
C GLY A 162 -9.95 0.43 25.96
N SER A 163 -8.72 0.91 26.12
CA SER A 163 -8.10 1.89 25.21
C SER A 163 -8.06 1.48 23.73
N GLU A 164 -7.93 0.19 23.41
CA GLU A 164 -7.95 -0.26 22.01
C GLU A 164 -9.34 -0.19 21.40
N MET A 165 -10.36 -0.57 22.16
CA MET A 165 -11.75 -0.48 21.71
C MET A 165 -12.16 0.98 21.56
N MET A 166 -11.78 1.83 22.52
CA MET A 166 -12.02 3.27 22.45
C MET A 166 -11.37 3.90 21.22
N ARG A 167 -10.13 3.49 20.87
CA ARG A 167 -9.47 3.93 19.64
C ARG A 167 -10.23 3.46 18.38
N ALA A 168 -10.81 2.26 18.41
CA ALA A 168 -11.61 1.75 17.29
C ALA A 168 -12.92 2.54 17.12
N TYR A 169 -13.60 2.90 18.21
CA TYR A 169 -14.78 3.77 18.14
C TYR A 169 -14.45 5.15 17.58
N LEU A 170 -13.37 5.78 18.07
CA LEU A 170 -12.90 7.06 17.52
C LEU A 170 -12.58 6.93 16.03
N TYR A 171 -11.94 5.83 15.61
CA TYR A 171 -11.66 5.58 14.19
C TYR A 171 -12.94 5.44 13.36
N ALA A 172 -13.96 4.76 13.88
CA ALA A 172 -15.27 4.65 13.23
C ALA A 172 -15.98 6.01 13.08
N GLU A 173 -15.74 6.94 14.00
CA GLU A 173 -16.20 8.33 13.93
C GLU A 173 -15.26 9.25 13.10
N GLY A 174 -14.25 8.68 12.42
CA GLY A 174 -13.31 9.43 11.57
C GLY A 174 -12.18 10.14 12.32
N VAL A 175 -12.03 9.89 13.63
CA VAL A 175 -11.00 10.49 14.48
C VAL A 175 -9.86 9.50 14.70
N VAL A 176 -8.72 9.77 14.06
CA VAL A 176 -7.52 8.93 14.17
C VAL A 176 -6.55 9.55 15.17
N VAL A 177 -6.37 8.91 16.33
CA VAL A 177 -5.49 9.42 17.40
C VAL A 177 -4.44 8.40 17.84
N PRO A 178 -3.27 8.84 18.33
CA PRO A 178 -2.27 7.94 18.88
C PRO A 178 -2.80 7.14 20.08
N ARG A 179 -2.45 5.85 20.16
CA ARG A 179 -2.80 4.96 21.29
C ARG A 179 -2.48 5.58 22.65
N ARG A 180 -1.33 6.25 22.75
CA ARG A 180 -0.88 6.92 23.98
C ARG A 180 -1.89 7.97 24.46
N ARG A 181 -2.36 8.86 23.58
CA ARG A 181 -3.32 9.92 23.93
C ARG A 181 -4.66 9.36 24.41
N VAL A 182 -5.17 8.31 23.74
CA VAL A 182 -6.41 7.64 24.15
C VAL A 182 -6.26 7.03 25.55
N ARG A 183 -5.16 6.30 25.79
CA ARG A 183 -4.90 5.68 27.09
C ARG A 183 -4.78 6.70 28.22
N GLU A 184 -4.03 7.78 27.99
CA GLU A 184 -3.85 8.86 28.97
C GLU A 184 -5.16 9.57 29.28
N THR A 185 -5.99 9.80 28.26
CA THR A 185 -7.29 10.45 28.43
C THR A 185 -8.29 9.55 29.15
N LEU A 186 -8.36 8.26 28.82
CA LEU A 186 -9.16 7.28 29.57
C LEU A 186 -8.72 7.16 31.04
N ASN A 187 -7.42 7.15 31.31
CA ASN A 187 -6.92 7.11 32.68
C ASN A 187 -7.28 8.38 33.48
N ARG A 188 -7.39 9.54 32.81
CA ARG A 188 -7.86 10.79 33.44
C ARG A 188 -9.36 10.78 33.71
N ILE A 189 -10.15 10.21 32.80
CA ILE A 189 -11.62 10.14 32.92
C ILE A 189 -12.03 9.13 34.00
N ASP A 190 -11.44 7.94 34.00
CA ASP A 190 -11.82 6.84 34.88
C ASP A 190 -10.58 6.04 35.33
N PRO A 191 -9.81 6.58 36.31
CA PRO A 191 -8.62 5.90 36.83
C PRO A 191 -8.98 4.60 37.55
N ALA A 192 -10.17 4.50 38.16
CA ALA A 192 -10.62 3.33 38.89
C ALA A 192 -10.86 2.15 37.94
N ALA A 193 -11.57 2.35 36.83
CA ALA A 193 -11.77 1.31 35.83
C ALA A 193 -10.45 0.93 35.14
N ALA A 194 -9.53 1.88 34.96
CA ALA A 194 -8.19 1.57 34.46
C ALA A 194 -7.41 0.66 35.41
N ALA A 195 -7.43 0.95 36.72
CA ALA A 195 -6.81 0.14 37.75
C ALA A 195 -7.44 -1.27 37.83
N LEU A 196 -8.77 -1.36 37.79
CA LEU A 196 -9.49 -2.63 37.80
C LEU A 196 -9.13 -3.52 36.61
N ARG A 197 -9.05 -2.96 35.39
CA ARG A 197 -8.62 -3.72 34.21
C ARG A 197 -7.17 -4.20 34.33
N TRP A 198 -6.32 -3.39 34.94
CA TRP A 198 -4.93 -3.77 35.17
C TRP A 198 -4.82 -4.90 36.20
N SER A 199 -5.60 -4.86 37.28
CA SER A 199 -5.61 -5.93 38.29
C SER A 199 -6.21 -7.24 37.79
N GLN A 200 -7.13 -7.18 36.81
CA GLN A 200 -7.72 -8.35 36.15
C GLN A 200 -6.88 -8.90 34.98
N ALA A 201 -5.73 -8.31 34.68
CA ALA A 201 -4.87 -8.80 33.61
C ALA A 201 -4.38 -10.23 33.92
N VAL A 202 -4.66 -11.17 33.01
CA VAL A 202 -4.23 -12.56 33.17
C VAL A 202 -2.70 -12.63 33.23
N ALA A 203 -2.17 -13.08 34.37
CA ALA A 203 -0.76 -13.35 34.54
C ALA A 203 -0.36 -14.56 33.67
N ARG A 204 0.22 -14.28 32.49
CA ARG A 204 0.79 -15.32 31.64
C ARG A 204 2.12 -15.77 32.23
N ARG A 205 2.22 -17.06 32.55
CA ARG A 205 3.49 -17.68 32.94
C ARG A 205 4.28 -18.02 31.68
N THR A 206 5.58 -17.75 31.70
CA THR A 206 6.47 -18.25 30.66
C THR A 206 6.50 -19.77 30.75
N TYR A 207 6.16 -20.45 29.66
CA TYR A 207 6.22 -21.89 29.59
C TYR A 207 7.69 -22.34 29.61
N TYR A 208 8.06 -23.10 30.64
CA TYR A 208 9.39 -23.68 30.78
C TYR A 208 9.25 -25.18 30.97
N VAL A 209 9.95 -25.93 30.14
CA VAL A 209 10.01 -27.39 30.19
C VAL A 209 11.49 -27.76 30.20
N PRO A 210 11.96 -28.53 31.20
CA PRO A 210 13.39 -28.77 31.40
C PRO A 210 14.02 -29.61 30.28
N PHE A 211 13.27 -30.53 29.65
CA PHE A 211 13.77 -31.38 28.57
C PHE A 211 12.70 -31.64 27.50
N PRO A 212 13.09 -31.97 26.25
CA PRO A 212 12.14 -32.47 25.26
C PRO A 212 11.33 -33.66 25.82
N ASN A 213 10.01 -33.67 25.57
CA ASN A 213 9.05 -34.66 26.06
C ASN A 213 8.85 -34.77 27.58
N SER A 214 9.36 -33.84 28.40
CA SER A 214 9.15 -33.91 29.85
C SER A 214 7.79 -33.37 30.33
N LEU A 215 6.96 -32.83 29.44
CA LEU A 215 5.56 -32.44 29.71
C LEU A 215 4.71 -32.73 28.47
N TRP A 216 3.61 -33.45 28.67
CA TRP A 216 2.63 -33.76 27.63
C TRP A 216 1.36 -32.95 27.90
N HIS A 217 1.00 -32.06 26.98
CA HIS A 217 -0.29 -31.37 27.02
C HIS A 217 -1.33 -32.20 26.29
N ILE A 218 -2.43 -32.50 26.98
CA ILE A 218 -3.62 -33.04 26.35
C ILE A 218 -4.54 -31.84 26.09
N ASP A 219 -4.55 -31.35 24.86
CA ASP A 219 -5.44 -30.25 24.47
C ASP A 219 -6.78 -30.81 23.99
N GLY A 220 -7.86 -30.43 24.65
CA GLY A 220 -9.22 -30.83 24.30
C GLY A 220 -9.79 -29.87 23.27
N HIS A 221 -10.03 -30.34 22.05
CA HIS A 221 -10.64 -29.51 21.01
C HIS A 221 -12.17 -29.39 21.24
N MET A 222 -12.57 -28.49 22.14
CA MET A 222 -13.98 -28.29 22.56
C MET A 222 -14.95 -27.94 21.41
N ARG A 223 -14.43 -27.57 20.23
CA ARG A 223 -15.23 -27.35 19.01
C ARG A 223 -15.72 -28.64 18.33
N LEU A 224 -15.25 -29.82 18.75
CA LEU A 224 -15.67 -31.13 18.19
C LEU A 224 -16.68 -31.88 19.07
N ILE A 225 -17.08 -31.30 20.21
CA ILE A 225 -18.12 -31.84 21.07
C ILE A 225 -19.46 -31.48 20.42
N ARG A 226 -20.21 -32.49 19.99
CA ARG A 226 -21.57 -32.37 19.43
C ARG A 226 -22.61 -32.31 20.54
#